data_AF-A0A7K9FPE3-F1
#
_entry.id   AF-A0A7K9FPE3-F1
#
_cell.length_a   1.000
_cell.length_b   1.000
_cell.length_c   1.000
_cell.angle_alpha   90.00
_cell.angle_beta   90.00
_cell.angle_gamma   90.00
#
_symmetry.space_group_name_H-M   'P 1'
#
loop_
_entity.id
_entity.type
_entity.pdbx_description
1 polymer ?
#
loop_
_entity_poly.entity_id
_entity_poly.type
_entity_poly.pdbx_seq_one_letter_code
_entity_poly.pdbx_strand_id
1 'polypeptide(L)'
;PGENETKVNLEELKTSVLYSGPVDPAEWVGLRKSYPLLVYLRNNLLMLAILAFEVTIYRHQEYYRCRNNLTTPVTKTIFHDITRAHLDDGLVNCVKYFINYFFYKFGLEQKKKRSLISVPLPHLFVHRHMKCTFKNVCKNSDFSQISDTLLLLLFLMVPLLFHICKCYQNIWLYYPWRSGNANFNSNIIKWLYFPDFIVRPNPVFLVYDFMLLLCASLQRQTFEDENKAAVRIMAGDNVEICMNLDAASFSQHNPVPDFIHCR
;
A
#
# COMPACT_ATOMS: atom_id res chain seq x y z
N PRO A 1 3.33 25.49 -32.66
CA PRO A 1 4.56 26.03 -32.02
C PRO A 1 5.55 26.41 -33.11
N GLY A 2 6.17 27.58 -33.03
CA GLY A 2 7.33 27.90 -33.88
C GLY A 2 8.57 27.17 -33.36
N GLU A 3 9.57 26.98 -34.23
CA GLU A 3 10.86 26.32 -33.89
C GLU A 3 11.61 26.99 -32.72
N ASN A 4 11.27 28.24 -32.40
CA ASN A 4 11.93 29.04 -31.34
C ASN A 4 11.35 28.84 -29.93
N GLU A 5 10.18 28.21 -29.77
CA GLU A 5 9.50 28.12 -28.47
C GLU A 5 9.78 26.80 -27.72
N THR A 6 10.01 25.70 -28.46
CA THR A 6 10.22 24.36 -27.89
C THR A 6 11.37 23.63 -28.58
N LYS A 7 12.20 22.93 -27.79
CA LYS A 7 13.35 22.14 -28.29
C LYS A 7 12.94 20.79 -28.93
N VAL A 8 11.65 20.55 -29.08
CA VAL A 8 11.09 19.25 -29.45
C VAL A 8 10.90 19.18 -30.97
N ASN A 9 11.29 18.06 -31.58
CA ASN A 9 11.07 17.84 -33.01
C ASN A 9 9.57 17.92 -33.33
N LEU A 10 9.23 18.61 -34.43
CA LEU A 10 7.86 18.81 -34.89
C LEU A 10 7.12 17.48 -35.11
N GLU A 11 7.82 16.44 -35.57
CA GLU A 11 7.26 15.10 -35.75
C GLU A 11 6.85 14.45 -34.41
N GLU A 12 7.66 14.61 -33.36
CA GLU A 12 7.31 14.13 -32.01
C GLU A 12 6.15 14.93 -31.41
N LEU A 13 6.12 16.25 -31.64
CA LEU A 13 5.02 17.10 -31.19
C LEU A 13 3.69 16.66 -31.78
N LYS A 14 3.62 16.34 -33.07
CA LYS A 14 2.39 15.85 -33.72
C LYS A 14 1.87 14.54 -33.12
N THR A 15 2.75 13.71 -32.55
CA THR A 15 2.34 12.48 -31.84
C THR A 15 1.83 12.72 -30.42
N SER A 16 2.03 13.91 -29.87
CA SER A 16 1.61 14.25 -28.51
C SER A 16 0.11 14.50 -28.40
N VAL A 17 -0.43 14.36 -27.18
CA VAL A 17 -1.87 14.52 -26.90
C VAL A 17 -2.39 15.90 -27.31
N LEU A 18 -1.58 16.97 -27.18
CA LEU A 18 -2.02 18.34 -27.42
C LEU A 18 -2.05 18.73 -28.92
N TYR A 19 -1.21 18.12 -29.76
CA TYR A 19 -1.08 18.47 -31.18
C TYR A 19 -1.54 17.38 -32.15
N SER A 20 -1.92 16.20 -31.65
CA SER A 20 -2.47 15.12 -32.49
C SER A 20 -3.89 15.40 -32.99
N GLY A 21 -4.67 16.23 -32.29
CA GLY A 21 -6.03 16.59 -32.68
C GLY A 21 -6.66 17.65 -31.76
N PRO A 22 -7.93 18.03 -32.01
CA PRO A 22 -8.65 18.95 -31.14
C PRO A 22 -8.84 18.33 -29.76
N VAL A 23 -8.43 19.05 -28.72
CA VAL A 23 -8.56 18.61 -27.33
C VAL A 23 -9.94 19.00 -26.79
N ASP A 24 -10.71 18.00 -26.35
CA ASP A 24 -11.97 18.22 -25.64
C ASP A 24 -11.71 18.43 -24.14
N PRO A 25 -12.07 19.61 -23.56
CA PRO A 25 -11.93 19.85 -22.13
C PRO A 25 -12.70 18.84 -21.26
N ALA A 26 -13.79 18.25 -21.78
CA ALA A 26 -14.58 17.27 -21.06
C ALA A 26 -13.83 15.94 -20.88
N GLU A 27 -12.94 15.57 -21.82
CA GLU A 27 -12.15 14.35 -21.73
C GLU A 27 -11.16 14.40 -20.56
N TRP A 28 -10.60 15.57 -20.24
CA TRP A 28 -9.72 15.77 -19.08
C TRP A 28 -10.45 15.57 -17.74
N VAL A 29 -11.73 15.98 -17.68
CA VAL A 29 -12.59 15.73 -16.51
C VAL A 29 -13.00 14.25 -16.42
N GLY A 30 -12.75 13.47 -17.47
CA GLY A 30 -13.09 12.04 -17.54
C GLY A 30 -14.46 11.78 -18.13
N LEU A 31 -15.00 12.71 -18.94
CA LEU A 31 -16.22 12.50 -19.72
C LEU A 31 -15.84 12.16 -21.14
N ARG A 32 -16.02 10.90 -21.53
CA ARG A 32 -15.79 10.44 -22.90
C ARG A 32 -17.04 9.81 -23.48
N LYS A 33 -17.44 10.27 -24.67
CA LYS A 33 -18.52 9.64 -25.43
C LYS A 33 -18.03 8.29 -25.94
N SER A 34 -18.63 7.20 -25.45
CA SER A 34 -18.26 5.82 -25.82
C SER A 34 -19.49 5.02 -26.20
N TYR A 35 -19.37 4.23 -27.26
CA TYR A 35 -20.34 3.22 -27.66
C TYR A 35 -19.61 1.88 -27.69
N PRO A 36 -20.02 0.88 -26.89
CA PRO A 36 -21.19 0.79 -26.02
C PRO A 36 -21.04 1.47 -24.64
N LEU A 37 -22.14 2.06 -24.13
CA LEU A 37 -22.18 2.79 -22.86
C LEU A 37 -21.92 1.88 -21.63
N LEU A 38 -22.42 0.65 -21.66
CA LEU A 38 -22.30 -0.26 -20.51
C LEU A 38 -20.83 -0.60 -20.20
N VAL A 39 -19.98 -0.76 -21.23
CA VAL A 39 -18.55 -1.03 -21.05
C VAL A 39 -17.85 0.16 -20.38
N TYR A 40 -18.25 1.37 -20.76
CA TYR A 40 -17.73 2.61 -20.15
C TYR A 40 -18.12 2.74 -18.68
N LEU A 41 -19.37 2.40 -18.32
CA LEU A 41 -19.87 2.50 -16.95
C LEU A 41 -19.52 1.28 -16.08
N ARG A 42 -19.08 0.17 -16.65
CA ARG A 42 -18.85 -1.11 -15.97
C ARG A 42 -18.03 -0.96 -14.68
N ASN A 43 -16.92 -0.23 -14.74
CA ASN A 43 -16.03 -0.08 -13.58
C ASN A 43 -16.70 0.72 -12.44
N ASN A 44 -17.48 1.75 -12.77
CA ASN A 44 -18.23 2.53 -11.77
C ASN A 44 -19.35 1.71 -11.15
N LEU A 45 -20.07 0.92 -11.96
CA LEU A 45 -21.12 0.02 -11.47
C LEU A 45 -20.55 -1.07 -10.56
N LEU A 46 -19.39 -1.64 -10.90
CA LEU A 46 -18.70 -2.61 -10.04
C LEU A 46 -18.23 -1.98 -8.73
N MET A 47 -17.67 -0.77 -8.78
CA MET A 47 -17.27 -0.03 -7.58
C MET A 47 -18.48 0.20 -6.66
N LEU A 48 -19.60 0.67 -7.22
CA LEU A 48 -20.84 0.88 -6.47
C LEU A 48 -21.38 -0.42 -5.88
N ALA A 49 -21.35 -1.52 -6.64
CA ALA A 49 -21.77 -2.83 -6.16
C ALA A 49 -20.90 -3.31 -4.99
N ILE A 50 -19.58 -3.12 -5.05
CA ILE A 50 -18.66 -3.48 -3.95
C ILE A 50 -18.95 -2.64 -2.69
N LEU A 51 -19.16 -1.33 -2.83
CA LEU A 51 -19.50 -0.44 -1.70
C LEU A 51 -20.85 -0.81 -1.06
N ALA A 52 -21.85 -1.11 -1.89
CA ALA A 52 -23.15 -1.58 -1.38
C ALA A 52 -23.02 -2.95 -0.68
N PHE A 53 -22.20 -3.85 -1.24
CA PHE A 53 -21.96 -5.17 -0.68
C PHE A 53 -21.22 -5.11 0.66
N GLU A 54 -20.23 -4.23 0.81
CA GLU A 54 -19.54 -3.96 2.07
C GLU A 54 -20.53 -3.60 3.19
N VAL A 55 -21.37 -2.58 2.96
CA VAL A 55 -22.38 -2.16 3.94
C VAL A 55 -23.38 -3.28 4.23
N THR A 56 -23.78 -4.03 3.20
CA THR A 56 -24.70 -5.16 3.33
C THR A 56 -24.10 -6.25 4.23
N ILE A 57 -22.81 -6.59 4.06
CA ILE A 57 -22.12 -7.56 4.92
C ILE A 57 -22.08 -7.05 6.36
N TYR A 58 -21.71 -5.79 6.59
CA TYR A 58 -21.65 -5.22 7.94
C TYR A 58 -23.02 -5.30 8.64
N ARG A 59 -24.09 -4.91 7.95
CA ARG A 59 -25.47 -4.98 8.48
C ARG A 59 -25.93 -6.42 8.71
N HIS A 60 -25.59 -7.33 7.80
CA HIS A 60 -25.93 -8.74 7.95
C HIS A 60 -25.24 -9.35 9.17
N GLN A 61 -23.96 -9.06 9.38
CA GLN A 61 -23.21 -9.53 10.55
C GLN A 61 -23.75 -8.94 11.86
N GLU A 62 -24.11 -7.66 11.87
CA GLU A 62 -24.74 -7.00 13.02
C GLU A 62 -26.10 -7.65 13.36
N TYR A 63 -26.97 -7.81 12.36
CA TYR A 63 -28.27 -8.47 12.52
C TYR A 63 -28.16 -9.89 13.06
N TYR A 64 -27.23 -10.70 12.50
CA TYR A 64 -27.00 -12.06 12.96
C TYR A 64 -26.56 -12.12 14.42
N ARG A 65 -25.66 -11.22 14.84
CA ARG A 65 -25.20 -11.15 16.23
C ARG A 65 -26.32 -10.73 17.18
N CYS A 66 -27.11 -9.72 16.82
CA CYS A 66 -28.25 -9.27 17.62
C CYS A 66 -29.29 -10.38 17.81
N ARG A 67 -29.64 -11.10 16.74
CA ARG A 67 -30.65 -12.17 16.79
C ARG A 67 -30.21 -13.35 17.67
N ASN A 68 -28.91 -13.64 17.70
CA ASN A 68 -28.36 -14.77 18.44
C ASN A 68 -27.74 -14.37 19.79
N ASN A 69 -27.91 -13.12 20.23
CA ASN A 69 -27.31 -12.56 21.45
C ASN A 69 -25.78 -12.77 21.55
N LEU A 70 -25.07 -12.67 20.42
CA LEU A 70 -23.62 -12.83 20.35
C LEU A 70 -22.90 -11.49 20.52
N THR A 71 -21.81 -11.49 21.29
CA THR A 71 -20.96 -10.30 21.47
C THR A 71 -19.98 -10.13 20.31
N THR A 72 -19.51 -8.90 20.09
CA THR A 72 -18.45 -8.64 19.11
C THR A 72 -17.11 -9.23 19.60
N PRO A 73 -16.44 -10.06 18.81
CA PRO A 73 -15.18 -10.67 19.22
C PRO A 73 -14.10 -9.60 19.38
N VAL A 74 -13.32 -9.68 20.47
CA VAL A 74 -12.30 -8.70 20.84
C VAL A 74 -11.17 -8.64 19.80
N THR A 75 -10.80 -9.80 19.28
CA THR A 75 -9.95 -9.91 18.10
C THR A 75 -10.88 -10.14 16.91
N LYS A 76 -10.78 -9.32 15.85
CA LYS A 76 -11.63 -9.42 14.64
C LYS A 76 -11.24 -10.63 13.78
N THR A 77 -11.17 -11.81 14.38
CA THR A 77 -10.69 -13.07 13.80
C THR A 77 -11.81 -13.84 13.12
N ILE A 78 -11.42 -14.80 12.27
CA ILE A 78 -12.35 -15.69 11.57
C ILE A 78 -12.72 -16.87 12.46
N PHE A 79 -11.72 -17.49 13.09
CA PHE A 79 -11.92 -18.61 14.02
C PHE A 79 -11.74 -18.14 15.45
N HIS A 80 -12.84 -17.98 16.18
CA HIS A 80 -12.81 -17.45 17.56
C HIS A 80 -12.20 -18.44 18.57
N ASP A 81 -12.27 -19.73 18.30
CA ASP A 81 -11.81 -20.78 19.21
C ASP A 81 -10.29 -20.95 19.20
N ILE A 82 -9.59 -20.40 18.21
CA ILE A 82 -8.16 -20.61 17.99
C ILE A 82 -7.34 -19.46 18.57
N THR A 83 -6.55 -19.77 19.59
CA THR A 83 -5.63 -18.87 20.29
C THR A 83 -4.18 -19.36 20.17
N ARG A 84 -3.22 -18.61 20.70
CA ARG A 84 -1.80 -19.00 20.74
C ARG A 84 -1.56 -20.35 21.43
N ALA A 85 -2.38 -20.71 22.42
CA ALA A 85 -2.26 -22.01 23.11
C ALA A 85 -2.52 -23.18 22.14
N HIS A 86 -3.47 -23.02 21.22
CA HIS A 86 -3.87 -24.07 20.27
C HIS A 86 -2.93 -24.19 19.06
N LEU A 87 -1.92 -23.34 18.94
CA LEU A 87 -0.98 -23.33 17.81
C LEU A 87 -0.24 -24.68 17.70
N ASP A 88 0.17 -25.22 18.85
CA ASP A 88 1.07 -26.36 18.94
C ASP A 88 0.33 -27.72 19.05
N ASP A 89 -1.02 -27.70 19.10
CA ASP A 89 -1.86 -28.91 19.25
C ASP A 89 -1.95 -29.75 17.96
N GLY A 90 -1.70 -29.15 16.79
CA GLY A 90 -1.75 -29.87 15.52
C GLY A 90 -1.76 -28.96 14.28
N LEU A 91 -1.46 -29.56 13.12
CA LEU A 91 -1.29 -28.82 11.86
C LEU A 91 -2.52 -28.00 11.46
N VAL A 92 -3.73 -28.55 11.65
CA VAL A 92 -4.98 -27.85 11.30
C VAL A 92 -5.19 -26.61 12.18
N ASN A 93 -4.91 -26.72 13.48
CA ASN A 93 -5.02 -25.59 14.40
C ASN A 93 -3.94 -24.54 14.11
N CYS A 94 -2.74 -25.00 13.73
CA CYS A 94 -1.66 -24.13 13.28
C CYS A 94 -2.03 -23.31 12.03
N VAL A 95 -2.62 -23.95 11.01
CA VAL A 95 -3.10 -23.24 9.81
C VAL A 95 -4.21 -22.25 10.16
N LYS A 96 -5.18 -22.62 11.00
CA LYS A 96 -6.24 -21.71 11.45
C LYS A 96 -5.67 -20.51 12.22
N TYR A 97 -4.67 -20.74 13.07
CA TYR A 97 -3.98 -19.68 13.80
C TYR A 97 -3.30 -18.71 12.84
N PHE A 98 -2.56 -19.22 11.85
CA PHE A 98 -1.94 -18.36 10.86
C PHE A 98 -2.97 -17.62 10.02
N ILE A 99 -4.09 -18.22 9.61
CA ILE A 99 -5.15 -17.49 8.91
C ILE A 99 -5.66 -16.29 9.75
N ASN A 100 -5.79 -16.45 11.06
CA ASN A 100 -6.21 -15.38 11.97
C ASN A 100 -5.13 -14.31 12.21
N TYR A 101 -3.87 -14.73 12.39
CA TYR A 101 -2.80 -13.87 12.94
C TYR A 101 -1.55 -13.75 12.05
N PHE A 102 -1.62 -14.14 10.77
CA PHE A 102 -0.48 -14.10 9.85
C PHE A 102 0.14 -12.70 9.78
N PHE A 103 -0.69 -11.68 9.56
CA PHE A 103 -0.21 -10.30 9.45
C PHE A 103 0.22 -9.74 10.82
N TYR A 104 -0.41 -10.19 11.92
CA TYR A 104 -0.02 -9.83 13.28
C TYR A 104 1.39 -10.34 13.63
N LYS A 105 1.76 -11.57 13.23
CA LYS A 105 3.10 -12.12 13.48
C LYS A 105 4.16 -11.67 12.47
N PHE A 106 3.82 -11.60 11.18
CA PHE A 106 4.80 -11.39 10.11
C PHE A 106 4.72 -10.01 9.44
N GLY A 107 3.91 -9.07 9.92
CA GLY A 107 3.66 -7.80 9.24
C GLY A 107 4.94 -7.00 8.94
N LEU A 108 5.90 -6.97 9.87
CA LEU A 108 7.21 -6.32 9.69
C LEU A 108 8.07 -7.00 8.62
N GLU A 109 8.09 -8.32 8.59
CA GLU A 109 8.87 -9.09 7.60
C GLU A 109 8.26 -8.98 6.19
N GLN A 110 6.93 -8.95 6.10
CA GLN A 110 6.21 -8.73 4.85
C GLN A 110 6.44 -7.31 4.33
N LYS A 111 6.51 -6.30 5.21
CA LYS A 111 6.96 -4.95 4.84
C LYS A 111 8.38 -4.94 4.32
N LYS A 112 9.32 -5.64 4.96
CA LYS A 112 10.73 -5.71 4.52
C LYS A 112 10.84 -6.33 3.12
N LYS A 113 10.08 -7.40 2.85
CA LYS A 113 10.02 -8.03 1.52
C LYS A 113 9.31 -7.15 0.48
N ARG A 114 8.17 -6.54 0.81
CA ARG A 114 7.37 -5.74 -0.13
C ARG A 114 7.95 -4.34 -0.40
N SER A 115 8.63 -3.73 0.57
CA SER A 115 9.49 -2.54 0.37
C SER A 115 10.70 -2.85 -0.52
N LEU A 116 11.15 -4.12 -0.54
CA LEU A 116 12.14 -4.60 -1.50
C LEU A 116 11.55 -4.76 -2.92
N ILE A 117 10.29 -5.21 -3.02
CA ILE A 117 9.62 -5.58 -4.28
C ILE A 117 8.93 -4.39 -4.97
N SER A 118 8.51 -3.35 -4.25
CA SER A 118 8.04 -2.09 -4.86
C SER A 118 9.22 -1.25 -5.34
N VAL A 119 9.85 -1.66 -6.43
CA VAL A 119 10.69 -0.76 -7.22
C VAL A 119 10.49 -1.02 -8.72
N PRO A 120 9.68 -0.19 -9.39
CA PRO A 120 10.10 0.45 -10.61
C PRO A 120 10.54 1.87 -10.26
N LEU A 121 11.83 2.17 -10.42
CA LEU A 121 12.40 3.52 -10.27
C LEU A 121 11.57 4.52 -11.10
N PRO A 122 11.26 5.73 -10.57
CA PRO A 122 12.27 6.60 -9.98
C PRO A 122 11.75 7.61 -8.92
N HIS A 123 11.30 7.14 -7.76
CA HIS A 123 11.09 8.02 -6.59
C HIS A 123 12.39 8.11 -5.77
N LEU A 124 13.47 8.62 -6.37
CA LEU A 124 14.83 8.52 -5.83
C LEU A 124 15.01 9.26 -4.49
N PHE A 125 14.24 10.31 -4.19
CA PHE A 125 14.46 11.06 -2.95
C PHE A 125 13.61 10.52 -1.80
N VAL A 126 12.29 10.49 -1.94
CA VAL A 126 11.38 10.02 -0.89
C VAL A 126 11.63 8.55 -0.55
N HIS A 127 11.72 7.68 -1.55
CA HIS A 127 11.86 6.23 -1.30
C HIS A 127 13.26 5.85 -0.79
N ARG A 128 14.31 6.62 -1.16
CA ARG A 128 15.67 6.44 -0.63
C ARG A 128 15.82 6.99 0.79
N HIS A 129 15.18 8.13 1.10
CA HIS A 129 15.09 8.63 2.47
C HIS A 129 14.31 7.65 3.35
N MET A 130 13.19 7.10 2.85
CA MET A 130 12.39 6.05 3.52
C MET A 130 13.20 4.76 3.73
N LYS A 131 14.01 4.33 2.75
CA LYS A 131 14.91 3.18 2.90
C LYS A 131 16.02 3.42 3.92
N CYS A 132 16.61 4.62 3.94
CA CYS A 132 17.64 5.00 4.91
C CYS A 132 17.08 5.17 6.33
N THR A 133 15.92 5.80 6.50
CA THR A 133 15.25 5.88 7.79
C THR A 133 14.84 4.49 8.26
N PHE A 134 14.24 3.66 7.40
CA PHE A 134 13.88 2.29 7.78
C PHE A 134 15.08 1.44 8.22
N LYS A 135 16.21 1.49 7.49
CA LYS A 135 17.44 0.75 7.87
C LYS A 135 18.04 1.21 9.20
N ASN A 136 18.03 2.52 9.45
CA ASN A 136 18.56 3.09 10.69
C ASN A 136 17.62 2.87 11.88
N VAL A 137 16.32 2.73 11.62
CA VAL A 137 15.28 2.57 12.64
C VAL A 137 15.08 1.12 13.04
N CYS A 138 15.32 0.14 12.16
CA CYS A 138 15.40 -1.27 12.55
C CYS A 138 16.50 -1.58 13.59
N LYS A 139 17.36 -0.60 13.93
CA LYS A 139 18.34 -0.73 15.02
C LYS A 139 17.85 -0.19 16.37
N ASN A 140 16.77 0.59 16.38
CA ASN A 140 16.29 1.28 17.59
C ASN A 140 14.85 0.84 17.89
N SER A 141 14.55 0.54 19.15
CA SER A 141 13.27 -0.01 19.62
C SER A 141 12.04 0.90 19.41
N ASP A 142 12.21 2.11 18.86
CA ASP A 142 11.17 3.12 18.66
C ASP A 142 10.53 3.08 17.26
N PHE A 143 10.38 1.87 16.69
CA PHE A 143 9.82 1.70 15.34
C PHE A 143 8.36 2.19 15.23
N SER A 144 7.59 2.12 16.32
CA SER A 144 6.18 2.53 16.34
C SER A 144 5.98 4.01 15.98
N GLN A 145 6.79 4.91 16.56
CA GLN A 145 6.61 6.36 16.40
C GLN A 145 7.00 6.85 15.00
N ILE A 146 7.98 6.20 14.38
CA ILE A 146 8.43 6.54 13.03
C ILE A 146 7.45 6.02 11.98
N SER A 147 6.73 4.93 12.28
CA SER A 147 5.74 4.36 11.35
C SER A 147 4.61 5.33 10.97
N ASP A 148 4.21 6.21 11.90
CA ASP A 148 3.13 7.20 11.67
C ASP A 148 3.55 8.33 10.74
N THR A 149 4.76 8.85 10.91
CA THR A 149 5.32 9.88 10.03
C THR A 149 5.49 9.36 8.60
N LEU A 150 5.92 8.09 8.46
CA LEU A 150 6.04 7.43 7.16
C LEU A 150 4.65 7.21 6.51
N LEU A 151 3.64 6.86 7.31
CA LEU A 151 2.26 6.67 6.83
C LEU A 151 1.67 7.99 6.33
N LEU A 152 1.84 9.08 7.09
CA LEU A 152 1.39 10.42 6.68
C LEU A 152 2.06 10.86 5.38
N LEU A 153 3.37 10.64 5.26
CA LEU A 153 4.10 10.97 4.03
C LEU A 153 3.55 10.18 2.84
N LEU A 154 3.34 8.86 2.98
CA LEU A 154 2.75 8.05 1.91
C LEU A 154 1.33 8.52 1.54
N PHE A 155 0.52 8.83 2.55
CA PHE A 155 -0.85 9.32 2.36
C PHE A 155 -0.90 10.66 1.60
N LEU A 156 0.09 11.55 1.80
CA LEU A 156 0.20 12.81 1.06
C LEU A 156 0.82 12.62 -0.34
N MET A 157 1.80 11.72 -0.48
CA MET A 157 2.52 11.52 -1.73
C MET A 157 1.69 10.80 -2.79
N VAL A 158 0.92 9.76 -2.45
CA VAL A 158 0.07 9.03 -3.42
C VAL A 158 -0.89 9.95 -4.19
N PRO A 159 -1.71 10.80 -3.54
CA PRO A 159 -2.59 11.72 -4.27
C PRO A 159 -1.78 12.76 -5.05
N LEU A 160 -0.64 13.24 -4.55
CA LEU A 160 0.22 14.16 -5.30
C LEU A 160 0.70 13.52 -6.62
N LEU A 161 1.17 12.26 -6.57
CA LEU A 161 1.59 11.51 -7.75
C LEU A 161 0.43 11.24 -8.71
N PHE A 162 -0.77 11.00 -8.19
CA PHE A 162 -1.98 10.89 -9.00
C PHE A 162 -2.30 12.20 -9.75
N HIS A 163 -2.18 13.35 -9.09
CA HIS A 163 -2.35 14.66 -9.73
C HIS A 163 -1.30 14.92 -10.81
N ILE A 164 -0.04 14.49 -10.58
CA ILE A 164 1.02 14.53 -11.59
C ILE A 164 0.64 13.66 -12.80
N CYS A 165 0.12 12.45 -12.58
CA CYS A 165 -0.28 11.55 -13.67
C CYS A 165 -1.39 12.14 -14.55
N LYS A 166 -2.33 12.87 -13.95
CA LYS A 166 -3.44 13.46 -14.69
C LYS A 166 -2.99 14.44 -15.77
N CYS A 167 -1.80 15.04 -15.64
CA CYS A 167 -1.27 16.12 -16.49
C CYS A 167 -2.29 17.28 -16.63
N TYR A 168 -1.93 18.49 -16.20
CA TYR A 168 -2.81 19.65 -16.42
C TYR A 168 -2.85 20.01 -17.91
N GLN A 169 -3.77 19.38 -18.65
CA GLN A 169 -3.95 19.56 -20.10
C GLN A 169 -4.66 20.87 -20.44
N ASN A 170 -5.35 21.49 -19.48
CA ASN A 170 -6.09 22.74 -19.66
C ASN A 170 -5.21 24.00 -19.65
N ILE A 171 -3.93 23.86 -19.34
CA ILE A 171 -3.01 24.98 -19.36
C ILE A 171 -2.26 24.91 -20.70
N TRP A 172 -2.56 25.84 -21.59
CA TRP A 172 -1.85 26.08 -22.86
C TRP A 172 -0.36 26.45 -22.68
N LEU A 173 0.16 26.36 -21.46
CA LEU A 173 1.54 26.59 -21.10
C LEU A 173 2.30 25.27 -21.24
N TYR A 174 3.31 25.26 -22.10
CA TYR A 174 4.26 24.17 -22.18
C TYR A 174 4.96 23.98 -20.83
N TYR A 175 5.24 22.73 -20.50
CA TYR A 175 6.01 22.45 -19.29
C TYR A 175 7.42 23.06 -19.37
N PRO A 176 7.95 23.66 -18.28
CA PRO A 176 9.26 24.33 -18.30
C PRO A 176 10.42 23.44 -18.77
N TRP A 177 10.37 22.13 -18.50
CA TRP A 177 11.38 21.16 -18.93
C TRP A 177 11.38 20.86 -20.44
N ARG A 178 10.39 21.33 -21.21
CA ARG A 178 10.33 21.21 -22.68
C ARG A 178 10.61 22.54 -23.41
N SER A 179 10.92 23.61 -22.68
CA SER A 179 11.30 24.91 -23.25
C SER A 179 12.61 24.80 -24.06
N GLY A 180 12.79 25.68 -25.06
CA GLY A 180 14.00 25.76 -25.89
C GLY A 180 15.32 25.77 -25.10
N ASN A 181 15.33 26.38 -23.91
CA ASN A 181 16.50 26.50 -23.04
C ASN A 181 16.70 25.31 -22.09
N ALA A 182 15.80 24.32 -22.09
CA ALA A 182 15.86 23.19 -21.18
C ALA A 182 16.74 22.05 -21.73
N ASN A 183 17.52 21.41 -20.86
CA ASN A 183 18.41 20.28 -21.19
C ASN A 183 17.82 18.93 -20.74
N PHE A 184 16.49 18.78 -20.76
CA PHE A 184 15.83 17.53 -20.39
C PHE A 184 15.51 16.68 -21.64
N ASN A 185 16.02 15.46 -21.68
CA ASN A 185 15.60 14.45 -22.65
C ASN A 185 14.35 13.71 -22.14
N SER A 186 13.52 13.20 -23.04
CA SER A 186 12.38 12.30 -22.78
C SER A 186 12.71 11.16 -21.82
N ASN A 187 13.91 10.57 -21.88
CA ASN A 187 14.34 9.54 -20.94
C ASN A 187 14.51 10.07 -19.51
N ILE A 188 15.04 11.28 -19.33
CA ILE A 188 15.21 11.91 -18.02
C ILE A 188 13.84 12.30 -17.45
N ILE A 189 12.95 12.83 -18.29
CA ILE A 189 11.58 13.19 -17.89
C ILE A 189 10.81 11.95 -17.41
N LYS A 190 10.87 10.85 -18.18
CA LYS A 190 10.32 9.55 -17.78
C LYS A 190 10.95 9.05 -16.49
N TRP A 191 12.27 9.19 -16.36
CA TRP A 191 13.01 8.85 -15.16
C TRP A 191 12.79 9.81 -13.98
N LEU A 192 12.16 10.97 -14.14
CA LEU A 192 11.79 11.83 -13.01
C LEU A 192 10.30 11.72 -12.66
N TYR A 193 9.54 10.95 -13.45
CA TYR A 193 8.09 10.85 -13.35
C TYR A 193 7.40 12.21 -13.43
N PHE A 194 7.95 13.13 -14.23
CA PHE A 194 7.36 14.43 -14.46
C PHE A 194 6.13 14.32 -15.36
N PRO A 195 5.15 15.23 -15.20
CA PRO A 195 4.03 15.28 -16.12
C PRO A 195 4.53 15.68 -17.51
N ASP A 196 4.03 15.04 -18.55
CA ASP A 196 4.45 15.39 -19.92
C ASP A 196 3.38 14.93 -20.92
N PHE A 197 3.20 15.72 -21.98
CA PHE A 197 2.21 15.44 -23.03
C PHE A 197 2.74 14.46 -24.08
N ILE A 198 4.07 14.35 -24.20
CA ILE A 198 4.75 13.44 -25.13
C ILE A 198 4.95 12.09 -24.46
N VAL A 199 5.64 12.07 -23.31
CA VAL A 199 5.91 10.83 -22.55
C VAL A 199 5.08 10.81 -21.27
N ARG A 200 3.85 10.26 -21.35
CA ARG A 200 2.97 10.21 -20.18
C ARG A 200 3.55 9.31 -19.07
N PRO A 201 3.49 9.74 -17.80
CA PRO A 201 3.82 8.88 -16.66
C PRO A 201 2.84 7.70 -16.60
N ASN A 202 3.32 6.50 -16.26
CA ASN A 202 2.49 5.29 -16.23
C ASN A 202 1.70 5.21 -14.91
N PRO A 203 0.37 5.38 -14.91
CA PRO A 203 -0.43 5.41 -13.68
C PRO A 203 -0.50 4.06 -12.95
N VAL A 204 -0.13 2.95 -13.61
CA VAL A 204 -0.09 1.61 -12.98
C VAL A 204 0.90 1.59 -11.82
N PHE A 205 1.94 2.43 -11.84
CA PHE A 205 2.90 2.47 -10.74
C PHE A 205 2.29 2.92 -9.40
N LEU A 206 1.23 3.73 -9.43
CA LEU A 206 0.49 4.15 -8.24
C LEU A 206 -0.14 2.96 -7.49
N VAL A 207 -0.42 1.84 -8.18
CA VAL A 207 -0.95 0.63 -7.53
C VAL A 207 0.06 0.07 -6.53
N TYR A 208 1.36 0.12 -6.85
CA TYR A 208 2.41 -0.36 -5.94
C TYR A 208 2.53 0.53 -4.70
N ASP A 209 2.42 1.85 -4.88
CA ASP A 209 2.45 2.81 -3.76
C ASP A 209 1.18 2.69 -2.89
N PHE A 210 0.01 2.49 -3.50
CA PHE A 210 -1.23 2.23 -2.78
C PHE A 210 -1.14 0.93 -1.96
N MET A 211 -0.59 -0.13 -2.54
CA MET A 211 -0.37 -1.39 -1.82
C MET A 211 0.62 -1.23 -0.66
N LEU A 212 1.66 -0.41 -0.83
CA LEU A 212 2.59 -0.07 0.25
C LEU A 212 1.89 0.71 1.36
N LEU A 213 1.06 1.70 1.01
CA LEU A 213 0.25 2.47 1.94
C LEU A 213 -0.71 1.56 2.72
N LEU A 214 -1.38 0.62 2.05
CA LEU A 214 -2.28 -0.36 2.67
C LEU A 214 -1.52 -1.28 3.64
N CYS A 215 -0.36 -1.81 3.26
CA CYS A 215 0.47 -2.58 4.19
C CYS A 215 1.00 -1.73 5.34
N ALA A 216 1.28 -0.45 5.11
CA ALA A 216 1.71 0.48 6.14
C ALA A 216 0.61 0.75 7.17
N SER A 217 -0.63 0.99 6.72
CA SER A 217 -1.79 1.22 7.59
C SER A 217 -2.15 -0.03 8.39
N LEU A 218 -2.13 -1.21 7.77
CA LEU A 218 -2.37 -2.47 8.47
C LEU A 218 -1.34 -2.72 9.57
N GLN A 219 -0.06 -2.41 9.32
CA GLN A 219 0.97 -2.59 10.35
C GLN A 219 0.85 -1.57 11.49
N ARG A 220 0.43 -0.35 11.19
CA ARG A 220 0.15 0.62 12.25
C ARG A 220 -0.94 0.06 13.17
N GLN A 221 -2.02 -0.48 12.58
CA GLN A 221 -3.08 -1.13 13.33
C GLN A 221 -2.56 -2.29 14.19
N THR A 222 -1.64 -3.12 13.67
CA THR A 222 -1.06 -4.20 14.49
C THR A 222 -0.24 -3.68 15.66
N PHE A 223 0.52 -2.59 15.52
CA PHE A 223 1.22 -1.99 16.68
C PHE A 223 0.27 -1.47 17.75
N GLU A 224 -0.85 -0.85 17.34
CA GLU A 224 -1.89 -0.42 18.27
C GLU A 224 -2.54 -1.63 18.98
N ASP A 225 -2.72 -2.75 18.28
CA ASP A 225 -3.33 -3.97 18.81
C ASP A 225 -2.36 -4.79 19.70
N GLU A 226 -1.06 -4.81 19.40
CA GLU A 226 -0.01 -5.44 20.23
C GLU A 226 0.08 -4.84 21.64
N ASN A 227 -0.26 -3.56 21.78
CA ASN A 227 -0.29 -2.88 23.08
C ASN A 227 -1.49 -3.29 23.96
N LYS A 228 -2.52 -3.91 23.39
CA LYS A 228 -3.73 -4.32 24.12
C LYS A 228 -3.52 -5.68 24.78
N ALA A 229 -3.61 -5.71 26.12
CA ALA A 229 -3.43 -6.94 26.90
C ALA A 229 -4.36 -8.08 26.45
N ALA A 230 -5.63 -7.78 26.13
CA ALA A 230 -6.58 -8.78 25.66
C ALA A 230 -6.15 -9.45 24.34
N VAL A 231 -5.53 -8.69 23.43
CA VAL A 231 -5.00 -9.23 22.17
C VAL A 231 -3.75 -10.06 22.44
N ARG A 232 -2.83 -9.60 23.31
CA ARG A 232 -1.64 -10.37 23.69
C ARG A 232 -1.96 -11.73 24.30
N ILE A 233 -3.02 -11.83 25.11
CA ILE A 233 -3.45 -13.10 25.70
C ILE A 233 -3.94 -14.07 24.60
N MET A 234 -4.69 -13.58 23.62
CA MET A 234 -5.25 -14.42 22.55
C MET A 234 -4.24 -14.78 21.46
N ALA A 235 -3.53 -13.78 20.94
CA ALA A 235 -2.63 -13.88 19.79
C ALA A 235 -1.18 -14.23 20.20
N GLY A 236 -0.82 -14.07 21.47
CA GLY A 236 0.53 -14.22 21.98
C GLY A 236 1.37 -12.95 21.86
N ASP A 237 2.44 -12.91 22.64
CA ASP A 237 3.39 -11.79 22.67
C ASP A 237 4.24 -11.73 21.39
N ASN A 238 4.62 -10.52 21.00
CA ASN A 238 5.49 -10.19 19.85
C ASN A 238 6.78 -9.48 20.28
N VAL A 239 7.03 -9.34 21.59
CA VAL A 239 8.26 -8.73 22.11
C VAL A 239 9.49 -9.58 21.77
N GLU A 240 10.55 -8.93 21.31
CA GLU A 240 11.83 -9.57 21.04
C GLU A 240 12.45 -10.13 22.34
N ILE A 241 12.90 -11.37 22.28
CA ILE A 241 13.58 -12.03 23.40
C ILE A 241 15.02 -11.50 23.49
N CYS A 242 15.54 -11.30 24.71
CA CYS A 242 16.89 -10.79 24.94
C CYS A 242 17.96 -11.66 24.27
N MET A 243 18.91 -11.04 23.55
CA MET A 243 19.95 -11.75 22.80
C MET A 243 21.00 -12.45 23.69
N ASN A 244 21.06 -12.15 24.99
CA ASN A 244 22.11 -12.62 25.90
C ASN A 244 21.68 -13.82 26.77
N LEU A 245 20.63 -14.54 26.38
CA LEU A 245 20.12 -15.68 27.16
C LEU A 245 20.86 -16.98 26.77
N ASP A 246 21.39 -17.68 27.77
CA ASP A 246 21.99 -19.01 27.61
C ASP A 246 20.88 -20.08 27.56
N ALA A 247 20.93 -20.96 26.57
CA ALA A 247 19.89 -21.96 26.30
C ALA A 247 19.71 -22.94 27.48
N ALA A 248 20.80 -23.29 28.17
CA ALA A 248 20.76 -24.23 29.29
C ALA A 248 19.95 -23.67 30.47
N SER A 249 20.22 -22.41 30.85
CA SER A 249 19.51 -21.72 31.94
C SER A 249 18.08 -21.31 31.58
N PHE A 250 17.83 -20.99 30.31
CA PHE A 250 16.51 -20.54 29.84
C PHE A 250 15.53 -21.69 29.55
N SER A 251 16.02 -22.92 29.34
CA SER A 251 15.18 -24.09 29.04
C SER A 251 14.03 -24.31 30.04
N GLN A 252 14.27 -24.06 31.33
CA GLN A 252 13.27 -24.21 32.39
C GLN A 252 12.20 -23.10 32.39
N HIS A 253 12.49 -21.96 31.77
CA HIS A 253 11.62 -20.79 31.71
C HIS A 253 10.95 -20.62 30.34
N ASN A 254 11.25 -21.49 29.39
CA ASN A 254 10.69 -21.44 28.04
C ASN A 254 9.23 -21.95 28.06
N PRO A 255 8.24 -21.13 27.68
CA PRO A 255 6.84 -21.53 27.65
C PRO A 255 6.50 -22.49 26.50
N VAL A 256 7.42 -22.71 25.54
CA VAL A 256 7.20 -23.57 24.37
C VAL A 256 7.55 -25.03 24.72
N PRO A 257 6.66 -26.00 24.43
CA PRO A 257 6.94 -27.41 24.67
C PRO A 257 8.09 -27.93 23.79
N ASP A 258 8.76 -28.98 24.25
CA ASP A 258 9.84 -29.62 23.50
C ASP A 258 9.30 -30.36 22.28
N PHE A 259 9.77 -29.95 21.10
CA PHE A 259 9.40 -30.52 19.79
C PHE A 259 10.51 -31.36 19.17
N ILE A 260 11.68 -31.50 19.81
CA ILE A 260 12.84 -32.23 19.27
C ILE A 260 12.52 -33.71 19.06
N HIS A 261 11.65 -34.26 19.91
CA HIS A 261 11.30 -35.68 19.90
C HIS A 261 10.16 -36.05 18.95
N CYS A 262 9.62 -35.10 18.16
CA CYS A 262 8.56 -35.32 17.16
C CYS A 262 7.44 -36.26 17.64
N ARG A 263 6.92 -36.02 18.85
CA ARG A 263 5.83 -36.81 19.45
C ARG A 263 4.48 -36.52 18.81
#